data_AF-A0A0N0N502-F1
#
_entry.id   AF-A0A0N0N502-F1
#
_cell.length_a   1.000
_cell.length_b   1.000
_cell.length_c   1.000
_cell.angle_alpha   90.00
_cell.angle_beta   90.00
_cell.angle_gamma   90.00
#
_symmetry.space_group_name_H-M   'P 1'
#
loop_
_entity.id
_entity.type
_entity.pdbx_description
1 polymer ?
#
loop_
_entity_poly.entity_id
_entity_poly.type
_entity_poly.pdbx_seq_one_letter_code
_entity_poly.pdbx_strand_id
1 'polypeptide(L)' 'MDQKTTADDVYRLALPQPEPTPVGDCHDCARLDRARTAVRITRDMSAVSDCNVLMRRHQAADHPDPSPPRP' A
#
# COMPACT_ATOMS: atom_id res chain seq x y z
N MET A 1 -26.31 -22.50 -31.91
CA MET A 1 -24.95 -22.18 -31.41
C MET A 1 -25.14 -21.16 -30.31
N ASP A 2 -25.43 -21.68 -29.13
CA ASP A 2 -26.00 -20.93 -28.03
C ASP A 2 -24.88 -20.58 -27.05
N GLN A 3 -24.24 -19.45 -27.34
CA GLN A 3 -23.19 -18.86 -26.52
C GLN A 3 -23.77 -18.36 -25.20
N LYS A 4 -23.85 -19.27 -24.23
CA LYS A 4 -24.12 -18.96 -22.83
C LYS A 4 -22.91 -18.20 -22.28
N THR A 5 -23.02 -16.88 -22.22
CA THR A 5 -22.13 -16.03 -21.43
C THR A 5 -22.32 -16.40 -19.96
N THR A 6 -21.55 -17.37 -19.48
CA THR A 6 -21.54 -17.75 -18.08
C THR A 6 -20.93 -16.60 -17.28
N ALA A 7 -21.77 -15.89 -16.55
CA ALA A 7 -21.41 -14.82 -15.63
C ALA A 7 -20.77 -15.33 -14.31
N ASP A 8 -20.07 -16.48 -14.35
CA ASP A 8 -19.48 -17.12 -13.17
C ASP A 8 -18.05 -16.68 -12.86
N ASP A 9 -17.36 -15.97 -13.77
CA ASP A 9 -16.05 -15.39 -13.48
C ASP A 9 -16.15 -13.86 -13.32
N VAL A 10 -16.94 -13.44 -12.33
CA VAL A 10 -16.89 -12.05 -11.88
C VAL A 10 -15.56 -11.88 -11.15
N TYR A 11 -14.57 -11.29 -11.82
CA TYR A 11 -13.28 -10.93 -11.24
C TYR A 11 -13.48 -10.21 -9.89
N ARG A 12 -13.27 -10.93 -8.79
CA ARG A 12 -13.29 -10.35 -7.44
C ARG A 12 -11.98 -9.59 -7.24
N LEU A 13 -11.95 -8.31 -7.60
CA LEU A 13 -10.87 -7.42 -7.22
C LEU A 13 -10.88 -7.26 -5.69
N ALA A 14 -9.76 -7.56 -5.04
CA ALA A 14 -9.56 -7.24 -3.64
C ALA A 14 -9.52 -5.72 -3.46
N LEU A 15 -9.95 -5.25 -2.29
CA LEU A 15 -9.81 -3.83 -1.95
C LEU A 15 -8.33 -3.45 -1.91
N PRO A 16 -7.98 -2.21 -2.31
CA PRO A 16 -6.64 -1.69 -2.14
C PRO A 16 -6.16 -1.83 -0.70
N GLN A 17 -4.88 -2.17 -0.54
CA GLN A 17 -4.24 -2.22 0.77
C GLN A 17 -4.32 -0.84 1.45
N PRO A 18 -4.50 -0.77 2.78
CA PRO A 18 -4.49 0.49 3.51
C PRO A 18 -3.14 1.21 3.38
N GLU A 19 -3.15 2.52 3.61
CA GLU A 19 -1.90 3.30 3.62
C GLU A 19 -0.95 2.78 4.74
N PRO A 20 0.35 2.65 4.46
CA PRO A 20 1.31 2.20 5.46
C PRO A 20 1.43 3.21 6.60
N THR A 21 1.57 2.68 7.81
CA THR A 21 1.80 3.45 9.04
C THR A 21 3.30 3.47 9.35
N PRO A 22 3.93 4.63 9.58
CA PRO A 22 5.36 4.69 9.90
C PRO A 22 5.67 3.98 11.23
N VAL A 23 6.81 3.31 11.30
CA VAL A 23 7.33 2.73 12.55
C VAL A 23 7.91 3.87 13.40
N GLY A 24 7.43 4.00 14.65
CA GLY A 24 7.74 5.15 15.52
C GLY A 24 9.22 5.38 15.81
N ASP A 25 10.02 4.31 15.81
CA ASP A 25 11.45 4.34 16.11
C ASP A 25 12.35 4.38 14.86
N CYS A 26 11.75 4.56 13.67
CA CYS A 26 12.51 4.61 12.42
C CYS A 26 12.50 6.00 11.78
N HIS A 27 13.70 6.57 11.65
CA HIS A 27 13.91 7.87 11.01
C HIS A 27 13.47 7.88 9.53
N ASP A 28 13.73 6.81 8.78
CA ASP A 28 13.36 6.73 7.37
C ASP A 28 11.84 6.60 7.16
N CYS A 29 11.14 5.85 8.01
CA CYS A 29 9.68 5.85 8.07
C CYS A 29 9.14 7.27 8.30
N ALA A 30 9.67 7.99 9.30
CA ALA A 30 9.23 9.35 9.60
C ALA A 30 9.51 10.33 8.44
N ARG A 31 10.64 10.17 7.74
CA ARG A 31 10.98 10.97 6.56
C ARG A 31 10.00 10.76 5.42
N LEU A 32 9.65 9.51 5.12
CA LEU A 32 8.68 9.16 4.08
C LEU A 32 7.26 9.63 4.44
N ASP A 33 6.88 9.58 5.71
CA ASP A 33 5.59 10.09 6.18
C ASP A 33 5.46 11.60 5.99
N ARG A 34 6.50 12.36 6.37
CA ARG A 34 6.54 13.82 6.14
C ARG A 34 6.49 14.17 4.66
N ALA A 35 7.24 13.44 3.83
CA ALA A 35 7.21 13.62 2.38
C ALA A 35 5.81 13.37 1.83
N ARG A 36 5.16 12.28 2.26
CA ARG A 36 3.77 11.94 1.90
C ARG A 36 2.80 13.06 2.29
N THR A 37 2.90 13.61 3.50
CA THR A 37 2.05 14.73 3.94
C THR A 37 2.26 15.97 3.06
N ALA A 38 3.51 16.29 2.72
CA ALA A 38 3.82 17.45 1.88
C ALA A 38 3.23 17.31 0.47
N VAL A 39 3.37 16.15 -0.18
CA VAL A 39 2.82 15.94 -1.53
C VAL A 39 1.29 15.80 -1.54
N ARG A 40 0.71 15.35 -0.42
CA ARG A 40 -0.74 15.35 -0.22
C ARG A 40 -1.32 16.77 -0.11
N ILE A 41 -0.58 17.72 0.48
CA ILE A 41 -0.95 19.14 0.50
C ILE A 41 -0.94 19.72 -0.91
N THR A 42 0.05 19.37 -1.75
CA THR A 42 0.11 19.79 -3.16
C THR A 42 -0.83 19.03 -4.08
N ARG A 43 -1.63 18.09 -3.52
CA ARG A 43 -2.57 17.20 -4.23
C ARG A 43 -1.93 16.33 -5.31
N ASP A 44 -0.63 16.05 -5.20
CA ASP A 44 0.06 15.10 -6.06
C ASP A 44 -0.16 13.68 -5.55
N MET A 45 -1.28 13.08 -5.96
CA MET A 45 -1.66 11.74 -5.52
C MET A 45 -0.75 10.64 -6.09
N SER A 46 -0.04 10.89 -7.18
CA SER A 46 0.98 9.96 -7.70
C SER A 46 2.14 9.88 -6.72
N ALA A 47 2.66 11.04 -6.30
CA ALA A 47 3.74 11.09 -5.33
C ALA A 47 3.32 10.53 -3.95
N VAL A 48 2.06 10.69 -3.54
CA VAL A 48 1.52 10.02 -2.34
C VAL A 48 1.63 8.50 -2.47
N SER A 49 1.22 7.96 -3.62
CA SER A 49 1.31 6.52 -3.91
C SER A 49 2.76 6.04 -3.90
N ASP A 50 3.69 6.79 -4.50
CA ASP A 50 5.11 6.46 -4.52
C ASP A 50 5.70 6.42 -3.10
N CYS A 51 5.36 7.39 -2.24
CA CYS A 51 5.74 7.37 -0.83
C CYS A 51 5.21 6.13 -0.10
N ASN A 52 3.96 5.73 -0.38
CA ASN A 52 3.35 4.53 0.20
C ASN A 52 4.02 3.23 -0.31
N VAL A 53 4.50 3.18 -1.55
CA VAL A 53 5.27 2.05 -2.07
C VAL A 53 6.66 1.99 -1.44
N LEU A 54 7.36 3.12 -1.35
CA LEU A 54 8.69 3.20 -0.74
C LEU A 54 8.65 2.82 0.75
N MET A 55 7.65 3.29 1.50
CA MET A 55 7.49 2.94 2.91
C MET A 55 7.27 1.44 3.11
N ARG A 56 6.44 0.80 2.28
CA ARG A 56 6.23 -0.66 2.34
C ARG A 56 7.50 -1.45 2.02
N ARG A 57 8.28 -1.01 1.03
CA ARG A 57 9.57 -1.65 0.69
C ARG A 57 10.56 -1.56 1.84
N HIS A 58 10.68 -0.38 2.43
CA HIS A 58 11.53 -0.16 3.60
C HIS A 58 11.07 -1.01 4.79
N GLN A 59 9.76 -1.05 5.08
CA GLN A 59 9.22 -1.91 6.14
C GLN A 59 9.50 -3.39 5.88
N ALA A 60 9.30 -3.88 4.65
CA ALA A 60 9.59 -5.27 4.31
C ALA A 60 11.08 -5.63 4.47
N ALA A 61 11.99 -4.67 4.27
CA ALA A 61 13.43 -4.88 4.39
C ALA A 61 13.95 -4.74 5.84
N ASP A 62 13.51 -3.68 6.53
CA ASP A 62 14.10 -3.24 7.80
C ASP A 62 13.18 -3.48 9.02
N HIS A 63 11.88 -3.68 8.78
CA HIS A 63 10.85 -3.90 9.80
C HIS A 63 9.90 -5.06 9.45
N PRO A 64 10.42 -6.27 9.19
CA PRO A 64 9.58 -7.41 8.91
C PRO A 64 8.60 -7.61 10.07
N ASP A 65 7.30 -7.68 9.76
CA ASP A 65 6.27 -7.95 10.74
C ASP A 65 6.59 -9.27 11.47
N PRO A 66 6.77 -9.27 12.80
CA PRO A 66 6.97 -10.50 13.54
C PRO A 66 5.68 -11.34 13.63
N SER A 67 4.53 -10.83 13.16
CA SER A 67 3.29 -11.59 13.19
C SER A 67 3.36 -12.81 12.27
N PRO A 68 2.94 -14.00 12.76
CA PRO A 68 2.83 -15.18 11.91
C PRO A 68 1.82 -14.94 10.78
N PRO A 69 1.96 -15.62 9.63
CA PRO A 69 1.02 -15.49 8.51
C PRO A 69 -0.40 -15.79 9.00
N ARG A 70 -1.33 -14.87 8.70
CA ARG A 70 -2.75 -15.07 8.97
C ARG A 70 -3.26 -16.21 8.05
N PRO A 71 -4.03 -17.18 8.57
CA PRO A 71 -4.50 -18.34 7.80
C PRO A 71 -5.45 -17.95 6.66
#